data_AF-A0A6P0STM0-F1
#
_entry.id   AF-A0A6P0STM0-F1
#
_cell.length_a   1.000
_cell.length_b   1.000
_cell.length_c   1.000
_cell.angle_alpha   90.00
_cell.angle_beta   90.00
_cell.angle_gamma   90.00
#
_symmetry.space_group_name_H-M   'P 1'
#
loop_
_entity.id
_entity.type
_entity.pdbx_description
1 polymer ?
#
loop_
_entity_poly.entity_id
_entity_poly.type
_entity_poly.pdbx_seq_one_letter_code
_entity_poly.pdbx_strand_id
1 'polypeptide(L)' 'AAEIIQGIAIALKTGATKANFDATVGIHPSSAEEFVTMR' A
#
# COMPACT_ATOMS: atom_id res chain seq x y z
N ALA A 1 0.63 -10.68 -7.56
CA ALA A 1 0.81 -9.22 -7.83
C ALA A 1 -0.52 -8.58 -8.21
N ALA A 2 -1.34 -9.24 -9.03
CA ALA A 2 -2.69 -8.77 -9.37
C ALA A 2 -3.52 -8.36 -8.14
N GLU A 3 -3.43 -9.15 -7.06
CA GLU A 3 -4.15 -8.96 -5.80
C GLU A 3 -3.65 -7.71 -5.04
N ILE A 4 -2.33 -7.53 -4.96
CA ILE A 4 -1.70 -6.36 -4.33
C ILE A 4 -2.10 -5.09 -5.09
N ILE A 5 -1.99 -5.12 -6.42
CA ILE A 5 -2.30 -3.98 -7.28
C ILE A 5 -3.80 -3.66 -7.25
N GLN A 6 -4.69 -4.65 -7.16
CA GLN A 6 -6.13 -4.42 -7.02
C GLN A 6 -6.45 -3.66 -5.73
N GLY A 7 -5.83 -4.02 -4.60
CA GLY A 7 -5.98 -3.29 -3.35
C GLY A 7 -5.45 -1.85 -3.42
N ILE A 8 -4.26 -1.66 -4.01
CA ILE A 8 -3.67 -0.32 -4.22
C ILE A 8 -4.55 0.53 -5.14
N ALA A 9 -5.13 -0.05 -6.19
CA ALA A 9 -6.01 0.66 -7.11
C ALA A 9 -7.26 1.21 -6.39
N ILE A 10 -7.82 0.48 -5.42
CA ILE A 10 -8.90 0.97 -4.56
C ILE A 10 -8.43 2.16 -3.72
N ALA A 11 -7.27 2.04 -3.06
CA ALA A 11 -6.71 3.12 -2.24
C ALA A 11 -6.46 4.41 -3.06
N LEU A 12 -5.92 4.28 -4.27
CA LEU A 12 -5.72 5.43 -5.16
C LEU A 12 -7.05 6.02 -5.62
N LYS A 13 -8.05 5.18 -5.92
CA LYS A 13 -9.40 5.64 -6.30
C LYS A 13 -10.09 6.43 -5.19
N THR A 14 -9.80 6.15 -3.92
CA THR A 14 -10.33 6.87 -2.75
C THR A 14 -9.48 8.08 -2.35
N GLY A 15 -8.44 8.42 -3.12
CA GLY A 15 -7.61 9.61 -2.88
C GLY A 15 -6.48 9.40 -1.87
N ALA A 16 -5.99 8.16 -1.70
CA ALA A 16 -4.82 7.91 -0.86
C ALA A 16 -3.59 8.72 -1.35
N THR A 17 -2.94 9.38 -0.41
CA THR A 17 -1.68 10.11 -0.57
C THR A 17 -0.54 9.33 0.04
N LYS A 18 0.72 9.71 -0.24
CA LYS A 18 1.90 9.05 0.36
C LYS A 18 1.82 8.97 1.89
N ALA A 19 1.29 10.01 2.55
CA ALA A 19 1.08 10.04 3.99
C ALA A 19 0.12 8.93 4.51
N ASN A 20 -0.84 8.49 3.69
CA ASN A 20 -1.70 7.35 4.06
C ASN A 20 -0.93 6.03 4.02
N PHE A 21 -0.05 5.85 3.04
CA PHE A 21 0.82 4.67 2.96
C PHE A 21 1.84 4.68 4.11
N ASP A 22 2.43 5.83 4.44
CA ASP A 22 3.35 5.99 5.58
C ASP A 22 2.71 5.70 6.94
N ALA A 23 1.42 6.04 7.09
CA ALA A 23 0.67 5.78 8.31
C ALA A 23 0.17 4.32 8.42
N THR A 24 0.34 3.50 7.38
CA THR A 24 -0.16 2.13 7.34
C THR A 24 0.92 1.15 7.80
N VAL A 25 0.58 0.25 8.73
CA VAL A 25 1.49 -0.79 9.23
C VAL A 25 1.71 -1.85 8.14
N GLY A 26 2.97 -2.14 7.83
CA GLY A 26 3.36 -3.25 6.95
C GLY A 26 3.04 -4.61 7.55
N ILE A 27 2.63 -5.56 6.70
CA ILE A 27 2.37 -6.94 7.10
C ILE A 27 3.56 -7.80 6.70
N HIS A 28 4.33 -8.26 7.69
CA HIS A 28 5.54 -9.05 7.49
C HIS A 28 5.29 -10.55 7.67
N PRO A 29 5.85 -11.44 6.82
CA PRO A 29 6.61 -11.15 5.60
C PRO A 29 5.71 -11.07 4.36
N SER A 30 5.76 -9.98 3.59
CA SER A 30 5.04 -9.91 2.32
C SER A 30 5.65 -8.95 1.31
N SER A 31 5.54 -9.25 0.01
CA SER A 31 5.92 -8.28 -1.04
C SER A 31 5.03 -7.02 -1.06
N ALA A 32 3.89 -7.04 -0.36
CA ALA A 32 3.00 -5.89 -0.27
C ALA A 32 3.49 -4.85 0.75
N GLU A 33 4.22 -5.27 1.78
CA GLU A 33 4.71 -4.37 2.84
C GLU A 33 5.65 -3.28 2.30
N GLU A 34 6.37 -3.58 1.21
CA GLU A 34 7.23 -2.62 0.50
C GLU A 34 6.49 -1.36 0.03
N PHE A 35 5.16 -1.42 -0.23
CA PHE A 35 4.38 -0.25 -0.65
C PHE A 35 4.08 0.73 0.48
N VAL A 36 4.18 0.30 1.73
CA VAL A 36 3.93 1.14 2.92
C VAL A 36 5.21 1.50 3.68
N THR A 37 6.37 1.02 3.21
CA THR A 37 7.68 1.31 3.79
C THR A 37 8.62 2.14 2.88
N MET A 38 8.18 2.51 1.66
CA MET A 38 8.94 3.37 0.74
C MET A 38 9.26 4.73 1.37
N ARG A 39 10.43 5.31 1.03
CA ARG A 39 10.84 6.65 1.51
C ARG A 39 10.61 7.74 0.48
#